data_AF-A0A1F8JIN4-F1
#
_entry.id   AF-A0A1F8JIN4-F1
#
_cell.length_a   1.000
_cell.length_b   1.000
_cell.length_c   1.000
_cell.angle_alpha   90.00
_cell.angle_beta   90.00
_cell.angle_gamma   90.00
#
_symmetry.space_group_name_H-M   'P 1'
#
loop_
_entity.id
_entity.type
_entity.pdbx_description
1 polymer ?
#
loop_
_entity_poly.entity_id
_entity_poly.type
_entity_poly.pdbx_seq_one_letter_code
_entity_poly.pdbx_strand_id
1 'polypeptide(L)'
;MKKKSKIERAVAIFKKAGGILTMSEAISYGIHRRELYQLRDKGFLEVISRGLYRLSSMPEPSLPDFIPAAKKIPNGVICLISALAFHEITTQIPHFVYVALPSSAHKPTISYPPMRYFWFTEKLLKTGVDKHIINGCIIKIFDIEKTLIDCVKFRNKIGMDIVLEALRMYWRSKKANLNKLFQYAKLFRVEKFLKPIMETIISE
;
A
#
# COMPACT_ATOMS: atom_id res chain seq x y z
N MET A 1 0.86 4.97 45.05
CA MET A 1 0.83 4.53 43.63
C MET A 1 1.99 5.18 42.89
N LYS A 2 3.03 4.42 42.51
CA LYS A 2 4.20 4.97 41.80
C LYS A 2 3.77 5.45 40.41
N LYS A 3 4.01 6.74 40.11
CA LYS A 3 3.84 7.33 38.77
C LYS A 3 4.60 6.44 37.78
N LYS A 4 3.90 5.70 36.90
CA LYS A 4 4.56 5.01 35.79
C LYS A 4 5.47 6.01 35.08
N SER A 5 6.70 5.61 34.79
CA SER A 5 7.66 6.46 34.10
C SER A 5 6.99 6.98 32.82
N LYS A 6 7.22 8.26 32.46
CA LYS A 6 6.67 8.83 31.20
C LYS A 6 6.97 7.93 30.00
N ILE A 7 8.10 7.22 30.04
CA ILE A 7 8.52 6.24 29.03
C ILE A 7 7.57 5.05 28.99
N GLU A 8 7.29 4.41 30.13
CA GLU A 8 6.39 3.25 30.21
C GLU A 8 4.99 3.57 29.71
N ARG A 9 4.49 4.78 30.01
CA ARG A 9 3.20 5.27 29.51
C ARG A 9 3.22 5.38 27.98
N ALA A 10 4.22 6.05 27.42
CA ALA A 10 4.33 6.20 25.97
C ALA A 10 4.49 4.84 25.28
N VAL A 11 5.33 3.95 25.80
CA VAL A 11 5.49 2.58 25.29
C VAL A 11 4.16 1.82 25.30
N ALA A 12 3.38 1.91 26.38
CA ALA A 12 2.05 1.29 26.46
C ALA A 12 1.06 1.87 25.42
N ILE A 13 1.10 3.18 25.18
CA ILE A 13 0.28 3.83 24.15
C ILE A 13 0.65 3.30 22.76
N PHE A 14 1.96 3.25 22.44
CA PHE A 14 2.43 2.69 21.17
C PHE A 14 1.97 1.24 21.01
N LYS A 15 2.15 0.38 22.03
CA LYS A 15 1.69 -1.01 21.99
C LYS A 15 0.19 -1.13 21.72
N LYS A 16 -0.65 -0.33 22.41
CA LYS A 16 -2.11 -0.34 22.23
C LYS A 16 -2.51 0.09 20.81
N ALA A 17 -1.72 0.93 20.16
CA ALA A 17 -1.96 1.40 18.80
C ALA A 17 -1.30 0.54 17.70
N GLY A 18 -0.86 -0.69 18.03
CA GLY A 18 -0.22 -1.58 17.05
C GLY A 18 1.29 -1.33 16.85
N GLY A 19 1.89 -0.48 17.68
CA GLY A 19 3.33 -0.22 17.70
C GLY A 19 3.80 0.88 16.76
N ILE A 20 2.92 1.49 15.97
CA ILE A 20 3.25 2.53 14.98
C ILE A 20 2.31 3.71 15.12
N LEU A 21 2.86 4.90 15.27
CA LEU A 21 2.11 6.14 15.37
C LEU A 21 2.74 7.25 14.53
N THR A 22 1.90 8.01 13.85
CA THR A 22 2.30 9.32 13.36
C THR A 22 2.51 10.28 14.53
N MET A 23 3.28 11.34 14.31
CA MET A 23 3.44 12.40 15.30
C MET A 23 2.09 12.98 15.72
N SER A 24 1.18 13.19 14.77
CA SER A 24 -0.15 13.74 15.03
C SER A 24 -0.99 12.81 15.93
N GLU A 25 -0.97 11.51 15.66
CA GLU A 25 -1.65 10.52 16.51
C GLU A 25 -1.02 10.47 17.90
N ALA A 26 0.31 10.41 18.00
CA ALA A 26 1.00 10.39 19.29
C ALA A 26 0.67 11.63 20.14
N ILE A 27 0.62 12.83 19.52
CA ILE A 27 0.19 14.06 20.18
C ILE A 27 -1.28 13.94 20.64
N SER A 28 -2.17 13.38 19.81
CA SER A 28 -3.57 13.17 20.20
C SER A 28 -3.74 12.22 21.39
N TYR A 29 -2.79 11.30 21.60
CA TYR A 29 -2.71 10.43 22.78
C TYR A 29 -1.96 11.06 23.97
N GLY A 30 -1.64 12.36 23.90
CA GLY A 30 -0.95 13.08 24.97
C GLY A 30 0.54 12.75 25.07
N ILE A 31 1.19 12.35 23.98
CA ILE A 31 2.66 12.26 23.90
C ILE A 31 3.18 13.52 23.21
N HIS A 32 3.84 14.39 23.98
CA HIS A 32 4.38 15.64 23.44
C HIS A 32 5.56 15.38 22.48
N ARG A 33 5.80 16.30 21.54
CA ARG A 33 6.90 16.21 20.55
C ARG A 33 8.27 15.98 21.19
N ARG A 34 8.56 16.67 22.30
CA ARG A 34 9.81 16.51 23.05
C ARG A 34 9.95 15.09 23.62
N GLU A 35 8.84 14.49 24.07
CA GLU A 35 8.84 13.11 24.57
C GLU A 35 9.11 12.12 23.43
N LEU A 36 8.54 12.33 22.24
CA LEU A 36 8.86 11.50 21.06
C LEU A 36 10.35 11.53 20.70
N TYR A 37 10.96 12.71 20.66
CA TYR A 37 12.39 12.83 20.36
C TYR A 37 13.25 12.19 21.45
N GLN A 38 12.94 12.41 22.72
CA GLN A 38 13.65 11.76 23.82
C GLN A 38 13.55 10.23 23.76
N LEU A 39 12.37 9.68 23.42
CA LEU A 39 12.18 8.24 23.28
C LEU A 39 12.96 7.67 22.09
N ARG A 40 13.01 8.40 20.97
CA ARG A 40 13.84 8.06 19.80
C ARG A 40 15.32 8.06 20.17
N ASP A 41 15.80 9.14 20.78
CA ASP A 41 17.22 9.31 21.11
C ASP A 41 17.70 8.28 22.14
N LYS A 42 16.79 7.77 22.96
CA LYS A 42 17.02 6.67 23.91
C LYS A 42 16.84 5.27 23.29
N GLY A 43 16.54 5.16 22.01
CA GLY A 43 16.37 3.88 21.30
C GLY A 43 15.07 3.13 21.60
N PHE A 44 14.07 3.76 22.24
CA PHE A 44 12.76 3.14 22.42
C PHE A 44 11.89 3.24 21.17
N LEU A 45 12.13 4.26 20.35
CA LEU A 45 11.42 4.49 19.10
C LEU A 45 12.38 4.58 17.92
N GLU A 46 11.97 4.00 16.80
CA GLU A 46 12.58 4.16 15.48
C GLU A 46 11.74 5.11 14.62
N VAL A 47 12.41 5.80 13.70
CA VAL A 47 11.74 6.64 12.69
C VAL A 47 11.62 5.82 11.41
N ILE A 48 10.40 5.45 11.02
CA ILE A 48 10.14 4.77 9.74
C ILE A 48 10.23 5.79 8.58
N SER A 49 9.64 6.95 8.79
CA SER A 49 9.71 8.08 7.87
C SER A 49 9.45 9.37 8.64
N ARG A 50 9.70 10.55 8.05
CA ARG A 50 9.53 11.83 8.76
C ARG A 50 8.17 11.94 9.47
N GLY A 51 8.18 12.03 10.80
CA GLY A 51 6.96 12.14 11.60
C GLY A 51 6.16 10.84 11.76
N LEU A 52 6.73 9.68 11.46
CA LEU A 52 6.17 8.36 11.68
C LEU A 52 7.14 7.52 12.52
N TYR A 53 6.66 7.09 13.68
CA TYR A 53 7.47 6.43 14.69
C TYR A 53 6.98 5.01 14.93
N ARG A 54 7.91 4.13 15.24
CA ARG A 54 7.70 2.72 15.57
C ARG A 54 8.33 2.42 16.90
N LEU A 55 7.72 1.53 17.67
CA LEU A 55 8.33 1.00 18.88
C LEU A 55 9.42 -0.01 18.54
N SER A 56 10.67 0.24 18.97
CA SER A 56 11.85 -0.58 18.63
C SER A 56 11.79 -2.01 19.16
N SER A 57 10.98 -2.25 20.21
CA SER A 57 10.78 -3.59 20.76
C SER A 57 9.78 -4.45 19.96
N MET A 58 9.14 -3.91 18.92
CA MET A 58 8.21 -4.67 18.08
C MET A 58 8.95 -5.33 16.91
N PRO A 59 8.51 -6.52 16.46
CA PRO A 59 9.05 -7.15 15.25
C PRO A 59 8.97 -6.23 14.04
N GLU A 60 9.91 -6.34 13.10
CA GLU A 60 9.82 -5.63 11.82
C GLU A 60 8.49 -5.93 11.11
N PRO A 61 7.86 -4.94 10.48
CA PRO A 61 6.65 -5.18 9.72
C PRO A 61 6.93 -6.04 8.49
N SER A 62 5.98 -6.89 8.10
CA SER A 62 6.13 -7.71 6.90
C SER A 62 6.19 -6.89 5.60
N LEU A 63 5.56 -5.71 5.59
CA LEU A 63 5.55 -4.77 4.46
C LEU A 63 5.91 -3.36 4.96
N PRO A 64 7.18 -3.11 5.32
CA PRO A 64 7.60 -1.87 5.97
C PRO A 64 7.33 -0.64 5.09
N ASP A 65 7.49 -0.79 3.77
CA ASP A 65 7.30 0.30 2.81
C ASP A 65 5.82 0.68 2.60
N PHE A 66 4.86 -0.20 2.89
CA PHE A 66 3.44 0.12 2.73
C PHE A 66 2.88 0.91 3.91
N ILE A 67 3.52 0.82 5.08
CA ILE A 67 3.06 1.50 6.30
C ILE A 67 3.05 3.03 6.12
N PRO A 68 4.13 3.69 5.64
CA PRO A 68 4.09 5.12 5.40
C PRO A 68 2.98 5.54 4.42
N ALA A 69 2.72 4.74 3.37
CA ALA A 69 1.65 5.01 2.43
C ALA A 69 0.28 4.95 3.13
N ALA A 70 0.00 3.88 3.88
CA ALA A 70 -1.27 3.70 4.59
C ALA A 70 -1.51 4.76 5.67
N LYS A 71 -0.47 5.11 6.46
CA LYS A 71 -0.59 6.05 7.59
C LYS A 71 -0.65 7.51 7.15
N LYS A 72 0.06 7.89 6.08
CA LYS A 72 0.13 9.29 5.62
C LYS A 72 -0.82 9.61 4.49
N ILE A 73 -1.34 8.59 3.80
CA ILE A 73 -2.27 8.72 2.68
C ILE A 73 -3.50 7.87 2.98
N PRO A 74 -4.36 8.28 3.95
CA PRO A 74 -5.49 7.45 4.39
C PRO A 74 -6.52 7.17 3.29
N ASN A 75 -6.58 8.02 2.26
CA ASN A 75 -7.43 7.86 1.08
C ASN A 75 -6.72 7.18 -0.10
N GLY A 76 -5.46 6.79 0.07
CA GLY A 76 -4.67 6.08 -0.93
C GLY A 76 -4.94 4.58 -0.92
N VAL A 77 -4.70 3.95 -2.07
CA VAL A 77 -4.78 2.49 -2.24
C VAL A 77 -3.51 2.01 -2.95
N ILE A 78 -2.86 0.96 -2.45
CA ILE A 78 -1.70 0.36 -3.10
C ILE A 78 -2.14 -0.27 -4.42
N CYS A 79 -1.42 0.02 -5.51
CA CYS A 79 -1.81 -0.35 -6.87
C CYS A 79 -0.63 -0.83 -7.72
N LEU A 80 -0.92 -1.21 -8.97
CA LEU A 80 0.07 -1.54 -10.00
C LEU A 80 1.15 -2.52 -9.50
N ILE A 81 2.42 -2.26 -9.77
CA ILE A 81 3.53 -3.19 -9.50
C ILE A 81 3.59 -3.56 -8.00
N SER A 82 3.31 -2.63 -7.09
CA SER A 82 3.25 -2.93 -5.65
C SER A 82 2.13 -3.91 -5.30
N ALA A 83 0.95 -3.77 -5.93
CA ALA A 83 -0.14 -4.72 -5.73
C ALA A 83 0.13 -6.05 -6.44
N LEU A 84 0.77 -6.06 -7.62
CA LEU A 84 1.20 -7.29 -8.29
C LEU A 84 2.14 -8.10 -7.40
N ALA A 85 3.14 -7.43 -6.82
CA ALA A 85 4.11 -8.06 -5.92
C ALA A 85 3.44 -8.59 -4.64
N PHE A 86 2.50 -7.81 -4.07
CA PHE A 86 1.71 -8.26 -2.91
C PHE A 86 0.90 -9.53 -3.20
N HIS A 87 0.35 -9.66 -4.40
CA HIS A 87 -0.46 -10.81 -4.82
C HIS A 87 0.36 -11.95 -5.43
N GLU A 88 1.70 -11.83 -5.45
CA GLU A 88 2.63 -12.83 -6.01
C GLU A 88 2.38 -13.13 -7.50
N ILE A 89 1.92 -12.13 -8.26
CA ILE A 89 1.62 -12.22 -9.71
C ILE A 89 2.60 -11.38 -10.55
N THR A 90 3.83 -11.27 -10.08
CA THR A 90 4.96 -10.70 -10.80
C THR A 90 6.27 -11.23 -10.20
N THR A 91 7.31 -11.30 -11.02
CA THR A 91 8.70 -11.53 -10.59
C THR A 91 9.44 -10.21 -10.34
N GLN A 92 8.84 -9.07 -10.68
CA GLN A 92 9.43 -7.75 -10.52
C GLN A 92 9.48 -7.34 -9.04
N ILE A 93 10.66 -6.91 -8.59
CA ILE A 93 10.82 -6.28 -7.27
C ILE A 93 10.52 -4.77 -7.41
N PRO A 94 9.44 -4.24 -6.80
CA PRO A 94 9.08 -2.84 -7.00
C PRO A 94 10.10 -1.88 -6.37
N HIS A 95 10.71 -1.00 -7.16
CA HIS A 95 11.59 0.07 -6.65
C HIS A 95 10.84 1.26 -6.02
N PHE A 96 9.51 1.31 -6.20
CA PHE A 96 8.64 2.36 -5.67
C PHE A 96 7.41 1.72 -5.05
N VAL A 97 6.81 2.41 -4.08
CA VAL A 97 5.44 2.13 -3.65
C VAL A 97 4.48 2.86 -4.60
N TYR A 98 3.67 2.10 -5.31
CA TYR A 98 2.67 2.60 -6.25
C TYR A 98 1.36 2.84 -5.50
N VAL A 99 0.89 4.09 -5.51
CA VAL A 99 -0.28 4.53 -4.74
C VAL A 99 -1.30 5.21 -5.66
N ALA A 100 -2.51 4.67 -5.67
CA ALA A 100 -3.68 5.27 -6.28
C ALA A 100 -4.27 6.36 -5.36
N LEU A 101 -4.58 7.51 -5.95
CA LEU A 101 -5.15 8.67 -5.27
C LEU A 101 -6.47 9.11 -5.94
N PRO A 102 -7.37 9.77 -5.20
CA PRO A 102 -8.50 10.47 -5.80
C PRO A 102 -8.05 11.52 -6.81
N SER A 103 -8.80 11.73 -7.88
CA SER A 103 -8.48 12.71 -8.94
C SER A 103 -8.37 14.16 -8.43
N SER A 104 -9.05 14.49 -7.33
CA SER A 104 -8.98 15.81 -6.67
C SER A 104 -7.83 15.93 -5.66
N ALA A 105 -7.11 14.86 -5.37
CA ALA A 105 -6.08 14.87 -4.34
C ALA A 105 -4.76 15.48 -4.85
N HIS A 106 -4.16 16.32 -4.01
CA HIS A 106 -2.81 16.82 -4.22
C HIS A 106 -1.78 15.71 -3.97
N LYS A 107 -0.65 15.78 -4.66
CA LYS A 107 0.47 14.85 -4.47
C LYS A 107 0.99 14.94 -3.01
N PRO A 108 0.98 13.83 -2.24
CA PRO A 108 1.55 13.82 -0.90
C PRO A 108 3.06 14.06 -0.93
N THR A 109 3.58 14.73 0.10
CA THR A 109 5.03 14.90 0.28
C THR A 109 5.53 13.87 1.29
N ILE A 110 6.15 12.80 0.81
CA ILE A 110 6.72 11.73 1.62
C ILE A 110 8.18 11.54 1.21
N SER A 111 9.08 11.56 2.19
CA SER A 111 10.53 11.45 1.97
C SER A 111 10.99 10.01 1.72
N TYR A 112 10.30 9.04 2.34
CA TYR A 112 10.62 7.61 2.24
C TYR A 112 9.37 6.78 2.60
N PRO A 113 9.14 5.62 1.96
CA PRO A 113 9.86 5.10 0.78
C PRO A 113 9.60 5.95 -0.47
N PRO A 114 10.38 5.78 -1.54
CA PRO A 114 10.08 6.41 -2.82
C PRO A 114 8.71 5.94 -3.33
N MET A 115 7.86 6.89 -3.75
CA MET A 115 6.49 6.60 -4.17
C MET A 115 6.19 7.11 -5.57
N ARG A 116 5.33 6.37 -6.29
CA ARG A 116 4.73 6.80 -7.55
C ARG A 116 3.22 6.89 -7.38
N TYR A 117 2.66 8.02 -7.82
CA TYR A 117 1.25 8.33 -7.63
C TYR A 117 0.48 8.24 -8.95
N PHE A 118 -0.73 7.69 -8.86
CA PHE A 118 -1.64 7.54 -9.99
C PHE A 118 -3.02 8.04 -9.57
N TRP A 119 -3.63 8.89 -10.41
CA TRP A 119 -4.91 9.51 -10.09
C TRP A 119 -6.06 8.75 -10.73
N PHE A 120 -7.10 8.49 -9.93
CA PHE A 120 -8.28 7.74 -10.32
C PHE A 120 -9.53 8.56 -10.01
N THR A 121 -10.54 8.43 -10.86
CA THR A 121 -11.88 8.91 -10.51
C THR A 121 -12.40 8.11 -9.31
N GLU A 122 -13.28 8.72 -8.52
CA GLU A 122 -13.78 8.12 -7.28
C GLU A 122 -14.38 6.72 -7.49
N LYS A 123 -15.15 6.53 -8.57
CA LYS A 123 -15.72 5.23 -8.96
C LYS A 123 -14.64 4.16 -9.14
N LEU A 124 -13.56 4.48 -9.85
CA LEU A 124 -12.48 3.53 -10.13
C LEU A 124 -11.61 3.27 -8.89
N LEU A 125 -11.41 4.28 -8.04
CA LEU A 125 -10.63 4.16 -6.80
C LEU A 125 -11.32 3.27 -5.75
N LYS A 126 -12.66 3.25 -5.72
CA LYS A 126 -13.44 2.42 -4.78
C LYS A 126 -13.65 0.98 -5.26
N THR A 127 -13.39 0.69 -6.54
CA THR A 127 -13.63 -0.63 -7.13
C THR A 127 -12.46 -1.57 -6.83
N GLY A 128 -12.76 -2.78 -6.35
CA GLY A 128 -11.78 -3.85 -6.13
C GLY A 128 -10.74 -3.48 -5.08
N VAL A 129 -11.15 -2.99 -3.91
CA VAL A 129 -10.26 -2.59 -2.82
C VAL A 129 -10.41 -3.56 -1.65
N ASP A 130 -9.32 -4.27 -1.35
CA ASP A 130 -9.19 -5.13 -0.18
C ASP A 130 -8.49 -4.39 0.96
N LYS A 131 -8.86 -4.73 2.20
CA LYS A 131 -8.25 -4.17 3.41
C LYS A 131 -7.48 -5.27 4.13
N HIS A 132 -6.19 -5.03 4.33
CA HIS A 132 -5.29 -5.93 5.05
C HIS A 132 -4.82 -5.27 6.34
N ILE A 133 -4.80 -6.00 7.45
CA ILE A 133 -4.28 -5.51 8.73
C ILE A 133 -2.86 -6.02 8.87
N ILE A 134 -1.88 -5.11 8.86
CA ILE A 134 -0.45 -5.42 8.99
C ILE A 134 0.11 -4.58 10.14
N ASN A 135 0.60 -5.24 11.19
CA ASN A 135 1.12 -4.59 12.41
C ASN A 135 0.14 -3.53 12.97
N GLY A 136 -1.15 -3.84 13.00
CA GLY A 136 -2.21 -2.94 13.46
C GLY A 136 -2.54 -1.78 12.52
N CYS A 137 -1.89 -1.68 11.36
CA CYS A 137 -2.18 -0.70 10.32
C CYS A 137 -3.11 -1.31 9.25
N ILE A 138 -4.19 -0.61 8.92
CA ILE A 138 -5.06 -0.99 7.81
C ILE A 138 -4.44 -0.49 6.51
N ILE A 139 -4.05 -1.42 5.65
CA ILE A 139 -3.49 -1.16 4.33
C ILE A 139 -4.56 -1.50 3.29
N LYS A 140 -4.88 -0.53 2.42
CA LYS A 140 -5.80 -0.72 1.30
C LYS A 140 -4.99 -1.13 0.07
N ILE A 141 -5.35 -2.23 -0.55
CA ILE A 141 -4.66 -2.75 -1.74
C ILE A 141 -5.72 -3.09 -2.78
N PHE A 142 -5.46 -2.83 -4.06
CA PHE A 142 -6.37 -3.32 -5.10
C PHE A 142 -6.31 -4.84 -5.21
N ASP A 143 -7.45 -5.46 -5.46
CA ASP A 143 -7.51 -6.89 -5.74
C ASP A 143 -6.77 -7.25 -7.04
N ILE A 144 -6.62 -8.54 -7.30
CA ILE A 144 -5.84 -9.07 -8.43
C ILE A 144 -6.40 -8.56 -9.76
N GLU A 145 -7.70 -8.75 -10.01
CA GLU A 145 -8.32 -8.38 -11.29
C GLU A 145 -8.22 -6.88 -11.54
N LYS A 146 -8.51 -6.06 -10.54
CA LYS A 146 -8.41 -4.60 -10.59
C LYS A 146 -6.98 -4.18 -10.90
N THR A 147 -6.00 -4.82 -10.26
CA THR A 147 -4.59 -4.54 -10.46
C THR A 147 -4.15 -4.83 -11.90
N LEU A 148 -4.56 -5.96 -12.48
CA LEU A 148 -4.25 -6.32 -13.87
C LEU A 148 -4.86 -5.32 -14.87
N ILE A 149 -6.12 -4.95 -14.65
CA ILE A 149 -6.80 -3.94 -15.48
C ILE A 149 -6.12 -2.57 -15.39
N ASP A 150 -5.69 -2.17 -14.20
CA ASP A 150 -4.91 -0.94 -14.03
C ASP A 150 -3.56 -1.03 -14.74
N CYS A 151 -2.88 -2.17 -14.68
CA CYS A 151 -1.61 -2.39 -15.38
C CYS A 151 -1.79 -2.24 -16.89
N VAL A 152 -2.84 -2.83 -17.46
CA VAL A 152 -3.21 -2.64 -18.87
C VAL A 152 -3.49 -1.17 -19.19
N LYS A 153 -4.25 -0.48 -18.33
CA LYS A 153 -4.58 0.93 -18.51
C LYS A 153 -3.33 1.83 -18.48
N PHE A 154 -2.38 1.52 -17.61
CA PHE A 154 -1.15 2.30 -17.40
C PHE A 154 0.08 1.68 -18.06
N ARG A 155 -0.08 0.75 -19.00
CA ARG A 155 1.02 0.05 -19.71
C ARG A 155 2.09 0.98 -20.26
N ASN A 156 1.71 2.15 -20.78
CA ASN A 156 2.66 3.14 -21.32
C ASN A 156 3.56 3.78 -20.24
N LYS A 157 3.19 3.66 -18.96
CA LYS A 157 3.95 4.18 -17.81
C LYS A 157 4.74 3.10 -17.07
N ILE A 158 4.26 1.86 -17.08
CA ILE A 158 4.88 0.76 -16.32
C ILE A 158 5.67 -0.21 -17.21
N GLY A 159 5.43 -0.24 -18.52
CA GLY A 159 6.00 -1.22 -19.45
C GLY A 159 4.97 -2.28 -19.84
N MET A 160 5.02 -2.70 -21.10
CA MET A 160 4.11 -3.72 -21.64
C MET A 160 4.53 -5.14 -21.26
N ASP A 161 5.84 -5.36 -21.13
CA ASP A 161 6.48 -6.55 -20.59
C ASP A 161 5.90 -6.94 -19.21
N ILE A 162 5.80 -5.98 -18.28
CA ILE A 162 5.22 -6.21 -16.95
C ILE A 162 3.75 -6.64 -17.05
N VAL A 163 2.99 -6.05 -17.98
CA VAL A 163 1.57 -6.38 -18.18
C VAL A 163 1.42 -7.81 -18.71
N LEU A 164 2.22 -8.18 -19.71
CA LEU A 164 2.18 -9.52 -20.30
C LEU A 164 2.62 -10.59 -19.31
N GLU A 165 3.68 -10.34 -18.56
CA GLU A 165 4.17 -11.22 -17.49
C GLU A 165 3.06 -11.44 -16.44
N ALA A 166 2.48 -10.37 -15.92
CA ALA A 166 1.45 -10.44 -14.90
C ALA A 166 0.19 -11.19 -15.37
N LEU A 167 -0.25 -10.96 -16.61
CA LEU A 167 -1.40 -11.67 -17.17
C LEU A 167 -1.12 -13.17 -17.36
N ARG A 168 0.09 -13.54 -17.82
CA ARG A 168 0.50 -14.95 -17.92
C ARG A 168 0.57 -15.63 -16.56
N MET A 169 1.16 -14.97 -15.56
CA MET A 169 1.23 -15.49 -14.19
C MET A 169 -0.16 -15.65 -13.60
N TYR A 170 -1.05 -14.67 -13.80
CA TYR A 170 -2.43 -14.74 -13.37
C TYR A 170 -3.17 -15.90 -14.00
N TRP A 171 -3.06 -16.09 -15.32
CA TRP A 171 -3.67 -17.20 -16.05
C TRP A 171 -3.22 -18.57 -15.51
N ARG A 172 -1.92 -18.71 -15.24
CA ARG A 172 -1.35 -19.94 -14.67
C ARG A 172 -1.68 -20.14 -13.19
N SER A 173 -2.15 -19.10 -12.51
CA SER A 173 -2.50 -19.17 -11.10
C SER A 173 -3.85 -19.87 -10.89
N LYS A 174 -4.00 -20.62 -9.80
CA LYS A 174 -5.29 -21.20 -9.38
C LYS A 174 -6.32 -20.16 -8.92
N LYS A 175 -5.96 -18.87 -8.92
CA LYS A 175 -6.79 -17.75 -8.43
C LYS A 175 -7.49 -17.00 -9.56
N ALA A 176 -7.34 -17.44 -10.82
CA ALA A 176 -7.88 -16.74 -11.98
C ALA A 176 -9.41 -16.71 -11.99
N ASN A 177 -9.97 -15.50 -12.08
CA ASN A 177 -11.38 -15.21 -12.25
C ASN A 177 -11.58 -14.32 -13.49
N LEU A 178 -11.65 -14.95 -14.66
CA LEU A 178 -11.79 -14.24 -15.94
C LEU A 178 -13.09 -13.43 -16.03
N ASN A 179 -14.18 -13.91 -15.43
CA ASN A 179 -15.46 -13.19 -15.42
C ASN A 179 -15.31 -11.82 -14.74
N LYS A 180 -14.68 -11.79 -13.56
CA LYS A 180 -14.40 -10.56 -12.82
C LYS A 180 -13.37 -9.67 -13.55
N LEU A 181 -12.34 -10.27 -14.15
CA LEU A 181 -11.36 -9.54 -14.96
C LEU A 181 -12.03 -8.80 -16.12
N PHE A 182 -12.87 -9.47 -16.92
CA PHE A 182 -13.55 -8.84 -18.05
C PHE A 182 -14.67 -7.87 -17.62
N GLN A 183 -15.32 -8.11 -16.47
CA GLN A 183 -16.23 -7.13 -15.86
C GLN A 183 -15.50 -5.81 -15.56
N TYR A 184 -14.31 -5.88 -14.97
CA TYR A 184 -13.47 -4.71 -14.74
C TYR A 184 -12.94 -4.12 -16.06
N ALA A 185 -12.53 -4.95 -17.03
CA ALA A 185 -12.06 -4.45 -18.33
C ALA A 185 -13.11 -3.58 -19.03
N LYS A 186 -14.40 -3.96 -18.96
CA LYS A 186 -15.54 -3.16 -19.44
C LYS A 186 -15.67 -1.84 -18.70
N LEU A 187 -15.71 -1.91 -17.36
CA LEU A 187 -15.85 -0.73 -16.51
C LEU A 187 -14.72 0.29 -16.73
N PHE A 188 -13.50 -0.18 -16.99
CA PHE A 188 -12.31 0.64 -17.19
C PHE A 188 -12.04 0.96 -18.67
N ARG A 189 -12.89 0.49 -19.58
CA ARG A 189 -12.83 0.69 -21.04
C ARG A 189 -11.51 0.21 -21.67
N VAL A 190 -10.97 -0.90 -21.18
CA VAL A 190 -9.76 -1.54 -21.71
C VAL A 190 -10.01 -2.93 -22.31
N GLU A 191 -11.26 -3.39 -22.35
CA GLU A 191 -11.63 -4.71 -22.88
C GLU A 191 -11.11 -4.97 -24.29
N LYS A 192 -11.24 -4.01 -25.22
CA LYS A 192 -10.75 -4.14 -26.60
C LYS A 192 -9.24 -4.40 -26.68
N PHE A 193 -8.49 -3.95 -25.68
CA PHE A 193 -7.05 -4.15 -25.61
C PHE A 193 -6.70 -5.46 -24.87
N LEU A 194 -7.42 -5.77 -23.79
CA LEU A 194 -7.18 -6.96 -22.99
C LEU A 194 -7.54 -8.26 -23.73
N LYS A 195 -8.68 -8.26 -24.45
CA LYS A 195 -9.22 -9.46 -25.10
C LYS A 195 -8.21 -10.19 -26.01
N PRO A 196 -7.57 -9.54 -27.01
CA PRO A 196 -6.63 -10.23 -27.89
C PRO A 196 -5.39 -10.76 -27.14
N ILE A 197 -4.95 -10.06 -26.09
CA ILE A 197 -3.82 -10.49 -25.26
C ILE A 197 -4.18 -11.79 -24.52
N MET A 198 -5.36 -11.83 -23.89
CA MET A 198 -5.82 -13.02 -23.19
C MET A 198 -6.07 -14.20 -24.15
N GLU A 199 -6.64 -13.96 -25.32
CA GLU A 199 -6.81 -15.01 -26.35
C GLU A 199 -5.48 -15.64 -26.75
N THR A 200 -4.43 -14.82 -26.89
CA THR A 200 -3.07 -15.29 -27.16
C THR A 200 -2.55 -16.14 -26.00
N ILE A 201 -2.64 -15.64 -24.77
CA ILE A 201 -2.14 -16.34 -23.56
C ILE A 201 -2.87 -17.66 -23.30
N ILE A 202 -4.17 -17.74 -23.62
CA ILE A 202 -4.97 -18.97 -23.44
C ILE A 202 -4.62 -20.03 -24.50
N SER A 203 -4.11 -19.58 -25.65
CA SER A 203 -3.73 -20.46 -26.77
C SER A 203 -2.28 -20.95 -26.70
N GLU A 204 -1.47 -20.39 -25.79
CA GLU A 204 -0.09 -20.82 -25.45
C GLU A 204 -0.12 -22.05 -24.52
#